data_AF-A0A956B561-F1
#
_entry.id   AF-A0A956B561-F1
#
_cell.length_a   1.000
_cell.length_b   1.000
_cell.length_c   1.000
_cell.angle_alpha   90.00
_cell.angle_beta   90.00
_cell.angle_gamma   90.00
#
_symmetry.space_group_name_H-M   'P 1'
#
loop_
_entity.id
_entity.type
_entity.pdbx_description
1 polymer ?
#
loop_
_entity_poly.entity_id
_entity_poly.type
_entity_poly.pdbx_seq_one_letter_code
_entity_poly.pdbx_strand_id
1 'polypeptide(L)'
;MFFGTPFVGEETLNINESAPRRSTRSGVKRVVVQPFAGRAKGPVDADKLQAVLDALPDPDAMRAIEIEPGSRLTKVPDLTRFAYVEYAHIYAKTVRNYTALHELRRLKSLLLVSYKKPDLADFRSLRLHRFGCVQGELQTVQLQTREAHLQRCGHLRDLSGSRISHLRLDHCHEVELEKVCNIVGLKHLEISGMKGGTDLSWVARCESLRFLAFYDTRGIDLDVSGLASTTLRKVLLPVEDDDAAEASRLVPGAAVSNGARWFRGGKPGRGRDPLGY
;
A
#
# COMPACT_ATOMS: atom_id res chain seq x y z
N MET A 1 -0.43 9.22 5.88
CA MET A 1 -0.09 8.53 4.61
C MET A 1 1.43 8.42 4.55
N PHE A 2 2.00 7.22 4.75
CA PHE A 2 3.43 7.00 5.05
C PHE A 2 4.26 6.48 3.85
N PHE A 3 4.03 6.99 2.64
CA PHE A 3 4.81 6.64 1.44
C PHE A 3 5.71 7.80 1.01
N GLY A 4 6.48 8.35 1.94
CA GLY A 4 7.54 9.31 1.61
C GLY A 4 8.72 8.60 0.95
N THR A 5 9.33 9.22 -0.05
CA THR A 5 10.68 8.82 -0.47
C THR A 5 11.68 9.27 0.60
N PRO A 6 12.74 8.50 0.89
CA PRO A 6 13.72 8.87 1.92
C PRO A 6 14.63 10.04 1.52
N PHE A 7 14.47 10.59 0.32
CA PHE A 7 15.40 11.52 -0.32
C PHE A 7 14.91 12.98 -0.31
N VAL A 8 14.12 13.37 0.70
CA VAL A 8 13.65 14.76 0.86
C VAL A 8 14.85 15.65 1.19
N GLY A 9 15.15 16.61 0.31
CA GLY A 9 16.27 17.55 0.47
C GLY A 9 17.58 17.15 -0.23
N GLU A 10 17.63 15.97 -0.86
CA GLU A 10 18.76 15.58 -1.72
C GLU A 10 18.62 16.17 -3.14
N GLU A 11 19.65 15.99 -3.97
CA GLU A 11 19.74 16.46 -5.36
C GLU A 11 18.55 16.00 -6.22
N THR A 12 17.49 16.80 -6.17
CA THR A 12 16.22 16.55 -6.85
C THR A 12 16.18 17.34 -8.15
N LEU A 13 15.84 16.66 -9.25
CA LEU A 13 15.53 17.27 -10.53
C LEU A 13 14.02 17.29 -10.74
N ASN A 14 13.44 18.49 -10.78
CA ASN A 14 12.05 18.67 -11.15
C ASN A 14 11.95 18.89 -12.66
N ILE A 15 11.26 18.00 -13.37
CA ILE A 15 11.03 18.09 -14.81
C ILE A 15 9.58 18.49 -15.05
N ASN A 16 9.38 19.59 -15.75
CA ASN A 16 8.05 19.97 -16.23
C ASN A 16 7.71 19.18 -17.49
N GLU A 17 6.65 18.37 -17.44
CA GLU A 17 6.28 17.46 -18.54
C GLU A 17 5.99 18.16 -19.88
N SER A 18 5.60 19.44 -19.86
CA SER A 18 5.22 20.19 -21.07
C SER A 18 6.33 21.10 -21.60
N ALA A 19 7.37 21.33 -20.79
CA ALA A 19 8.57 22.04 -21.19
C ALA A 19 9.81 21.44 -20.52
N PRO A 20 10.18 20.19 -20.83
CA PRO A 20 11.35 19.55 -20.23
C PRO A 20 12.60 20.36 -20.59
N ARG A 21 13.35 20.79 -19.58
CA ARG A 21 14.64 21.48 -19.77
C ARG A 21 15.76 20.49 -19.54
N ARG A 22 16.75 20.49 -20.42
CA ARG A 22 17.99 19.73 -20.20
C ARG A 22 18.61 20.17 -18.87
N SER A 23 19.11 19.19 -18.13
CA SER A 23 19.84 19.39 -16.90
C SER A 23 21.21 18.75 -17.05
N THR A 24 22.26 19.49 -16.70
CA THR A 24 23.64 18.98 -16.63
C THR A 24 24.03 18.68 -15.19
N ARG A 25 23.08 18.71 -14.24
CA ARG A 25 23.34 18.40 -12.84
C ARG A 25 23.79 16.94 -12.72
N SER A 26 24.96 16.74 -12.15
CA SER A 26 25.44 15.44 -11.67
C SER A 26 24.74 15.05 -10.38
N GLY A 27 24.82 13.77 -10.02
CA GLY A 27 24.38 13.25 -8.72
C GLY A 27 22.88 13.27 -8.45
N VAL A 28 22.04 13.55 -9.47
CA VAL A 28 20.57 13.56 -9.34
C VAL A 28 20.06 12.22 -8.79
N LYS A 29 19.65 12.23 -7.52
CA LYS A 29 19.13 11.03 -6.83
C LYS A 29 17.63 10.85 -7.02
N ARG A 30 16.90 11.94 -7.25
CA ARG A 30 15.44 11.93 -7.36
C ARG A 30 14.99 12.75 -8.56
N VAL A 31 14.14 12.16 -9.39
CA VAL A 31 13.45 12.86 -10.48
C VAL A 31 11.98 12.99 -10.13
N VAL A 32 11.45 14.20 -10.23
CA VAL A 32 10.03 14.49 -10.05
C VAL A 32 9.49 15.06 -11.35
N VAL A 33 8.53 14.35 -11.97
CA VAL A 33 7.81 14.82 -13.15
C VAL A 33 6.55 15.52 -12.70
N GLN A 34 6.51 16.84 -12.89
CA GLN A 34 5.44 17.70 -12.43
C GLN A 34 4.59 18.24 -13.60
N PRO A 35 3.28 18.49 -13.37
CA PRO A 35 2.46 19.17 -14.35
C PRO A 35 2.97 20.59 -14.63
N PHE A 36 2.60 21.14 -15.79
CA PHE A 36 2.90 22.53 -16.11
C PHE A 36 1.97 23.47 -15.33
N ALA A 37 2.55 24.36 -14.50
CA ALA A 37 1.80 25.24 -13.61
C ALA A 37 1.01 26.38 -14.31
N GLY A 38 1.27 26.66 -15.59
CA GLY A 38 0.55 27.69 -16.36
C GLY A 38 -0.63 27.16 -17.19
N ARG A 39 -1.33 28.03 -17.94
CA ARG A 39 -2.30 27.62 -18.98
C ARG A 39 -1.57 26.74 -19.99
N ALA A 40 -1.70 25.43 -19.87
CA ALA A 40 -1.00 24.45 -20.69
C ALA A 40 -1.27 24.74 -22.18
N LYS A 41 -0.22 25.14 -22.93
CA LYS A 41 -0.34 25.45 -24.36
C LYS A 41 -0.03 24.28 -25.28
N GLY A 42 0.24 23.09 -24.76
CA GLY A 42 0.55 21.93 -25.61
C GLY A 42 0.33 20.57 -24.96
N PRO A 43 0.30 19.49 -25.77
CA PRO A 43 0.33 18.12 -25.29
C PRO A 43 1.64 17.83 -24.54
N VAL A 44 1.67 16.75 -23.75
CA VAL A 44 2.91 16.26 -23.13
C VAL A 44 3.84 15.76 -24.22
N ASP A 45 5.07 16.25 -24.22
CA ASP A 45 6.10 15.84 -25.15
C ASP A 45 6.94 14.74 -24.50
N ALA A 46 6.46 13.50 -24.61
CA ALA A 46 7.08 12.33 -23.98
C ALA A 46 8.52 12.11 -24.48
N ASP A 47 8.80 12.45 -25.74
CA ASP A 47 10.13 12.28 -26.34
C ASP A 47 11.11 13.32 -25.79
N LYS A 48 10.68 14.58 -25.59
CA LYS A 48 11.51 15.57 -24.89
C LYS A 48 11.73 15.20 -23.43
N LEU A 49 10.73 14.65 -22.74
CA LEU A 49 10.90 14.17 -21.37
C LEU A 49 11.95 13.06 -21.32
N GLN A 50 11.84 12.08 -22.22
CA GLN A 50 12.82 11.00 -22.33
C GLN A 50 14.22 11.55 -22.64
N ALA A 51 14.35 12.50 -23.57
CA ALA A 51 15.63 13.13 -23.89
C ALA A 51 16.27 13.86 -22.69
N VAL A 52 15.48 14.41 -21.76
CA VAL A 52 16.00 15.00 -20.51
C VAL A 52 16.50 13.92 -19.57
N LEU A 53 15.77 12.81 -19.42
CA LEU A 53 16.23 11.66 -18.63
C LEU A 53 17.52 11.08 -19.23
N ASP A 54 17.58 10.96 -20.56
CA ASP A 54 18.73 10.40 -21.26
C ASP A 54 19.97 11.30 -21.18
N ALA A 55 19.78 12.60 -20.98
CA ALA A 55 20.86 13.57 -20.83
C ALA A 55 21.46 13.60 -19.41
N LEU A 56 20.90 12.87 -18.43
CA LEU A 56 21.46 12.82 -17.08
C LEU A 56 22.85 12.18 -17.10
N PRO A 57 23.90 12.86 -16.59
CA PRO A 57 25.28 12.40 -16.72
C PRO A 57 25.60 11.17 -15.88
N ASP A 58 24.87 10.97 -14.77
CA ASP A 58 25.06 9.85 -13.85
C ASP A 58 23.71 9.13 -13.62
N PRO A 59 23.29 8.23 -14.54
CA PRO A 59 22.06 7.49 -14.37
C PRO A 59 22.10 6.53 -13.16
N ASP A 60 23.30 6.11 -12.75
CA ASP A 60 23.49 5.22 -11.60
C ASP A 60 23.39 5.95 -10.26
N ALA A 61 23.35 7.28 -10.23
CA ALA A 61 22.99 8.06 -9.04
C ALA A 61 21.48 8.09 -8.77
N MET A 62 20.64 7.91 -9.80
CA MET A 62 19.18 8.00 -9.64
C MET A 62 18.64 6.84 -8.79
N ARG A 63 17.88 7.17 -7.76
CA ARG A 63 17.26 6.22 -6.80
C ARG A 63 15.75 6.28 -6.79
N ALA A 64 15.16 7.40 -7.20
CA ALA A 64 13.71 7.61 -7.12
C ALA A 64 13.15 8.33 -8.34
N ILE A 65 11.97 7.89 -8.77
CA ILE A 65 11.12 8.62 -9.71
C ILE A 65 9.74 8.86 -9.10
N GLU A 66 9.24 10.08 -9.28
CA GLU A 66 7.89 10.45 -8.91
C GLU A 66 7.19 11.13 -10.10
N ILE A 67 5.92 10.78 -10.33
CA ILE A 67 5.07 11.46 -11.30
C ILE A 67 3.92 12.08 -10.52
N GLU A 68 3.89 13.41 -10.45
CA GLU A 68 3.01 14.15 -9.54
C GLU A 68 1.51 14.07 -9.89
N PRO A 69 0.64 14.35 -8.91
CA PRO A 69 -0.78 14.54 -9.17
C PRO A 69 -0.98 15.62 -10.24
N GLY A 70 -1.75 15.31 -11.28
CA GLY A 70 -2.07 16.25 -12.37
C GLY A 70 -1.16 16.15 -13.60
N SER A 71 -0.09 15.37 -13.55
CA SER A 71 0.65 15.01 -14.77
C SER A 71 -0.30 14.39 -15.81
N ARG A 72 -0.09 14.72 -17.08
CA ARG A 72 -0.87 14.24 -18.22
C ARG A 72 -0.20 13.08 -18.95
N LEU A 73 0.88 12.53 -18.40
CA LEU A 73 1.55 11.34 -18.94
C LEU A 73 0.60 10.15 -18.99
N THR A 74 0.60 9.44 -20.11
CA THR A 74 -0.18 8.19 -20.29
C THR A 74 0.66 6.94 -20.05
N LYS A 75 1.99 7.08 -20.03
CA LYS A 75 2.97 6.01 -19.78
C LYS A 75 4.07 6.49 -18.83
N VAL A 76 4.61 5.57 -18.04
CA VAL A 76 5.87 5.80 -17.32
C VAL A 76 6.99 5.94 -18.37
N PRO A 77 7.90 6.93 -18.25
CA PRO A 77 9.07 7.04 -19.14
C PRO A 77 9.94 5.78 -19.11
N ASP A 78 10.79 5.57 -20.11
CA ASP A 78 11.73 4.45 -20.09
C ASP A 78 12.79 4.69 -19.01
N LEU A 79 12.94 3.70 -18.12
CA LEU A 79 13.84 3.74 -16.98
C LEU A 79 14.94 2.66 -17.05
N THR A 80 15.06 1.93 -18.16
CA THR A 80 16.00 0.80 -18.31
C THR A 80 17.46 1.16 -18.04
N ARG A 81 17.87 2.40 -18.35
CA ARG A 81 19.22 2.90 -18.06
C ARG A 81 19.49 3.23 -16.58
N PHE A 82 18.47 3.34 -15.74
CA PHE A 82 18.62 3.70 -14.32
C PHE A 82 18.55 2.45 -13.44
N ALA A 83 19.62 1.64 -13.48
CA ALA A 83 19.67 0.32 -12.85
C ALA A 83 19.49 0.32 -11.32
N TYR A 84 19.60 1.49 -10.68
CA TYR A 84 19.57 1.67 -9.24
C TYR A 84 18.29 2.34 -8.72
N VAL A 85 17.24 2.48 -9.53
CA VAL A 85 15.96 3.00 -9.04
C VAL A 85 15.36 2.04 -8.02
N GLU A 86 15.13 2.54 -6.81
CA GLU A 86 14.57 1.81 -5.68
C GLU A 86 13.13 2.23 -5.34
N TYR A 87 12.71 3.43 -5.79
CA TYR A 87 11.40 4.01 -5.48
C TYR A 87 10.72 4.53 -6.75
N ALA A 88 9.47 4.12 -6.97
CA ALA A 88 8.64 4.63 -8.05
C ALA A 88 7.26 5.00 -7.50
N HIS A 89 6.95 6.28 -7.42
CA HIS A 89 5.65 6.76 -6.93
C HIS A 89 4.89 7.47 -8.05
N ILE A 90 3.80 6.87 -8.51
CA ILE A 90 3.02 7.33 -9.65
C ILE A 90 1.69 7.85 -9.14
N TYR A 91 1.59 9.18 -8.97
CA TYR A 91 0.38 9.85 -8.51
C TYR A 91 -0.55 10.27 -9.66
N ALA A 92 -0.03 10.22 -10.90
CA ALA A 92 -0.72 10.64 -12.09
C ALA A 92 -1.86 9.69 -12.50
N LYS A 93 -3.10 10.16 -12.39
CA LYS A 93 -4.31 9.39 -12.71
C LYS A 93 -4.48 9.07 -14.18
N THR A 94 -3.64 9.61 -15.05
CA THR A 94 -3.65 9.47 -16.52
C THR A 94 -2.74 8.34 -16.99
N VAL A 95 -1.78 7.88 -16.17
CA VAL A 95 -0.86 6.80 -16.54
C VAL A 95 -1.61 5.46 -16.62
N ARG A 96 -1.45 4.78 -17.75
CA ARG A 96 -2.05 3.47 -18.04
C ARG A 96 -1.01 2.41 -18.40
N ASN A 97 0.14 2.84 -18.91
CA ASN A 97 1.24 1.96 -19.27
C ASN A 97 2.37 2.08 -18.22
N TYR A 98 2.57 0.99 -17.50
CA TYR A 98 3.56 0.86 -16.41
C TYR A 98 4.75 -0.01 -16.82
N THR A 99 4.88 -0.33 -18.11
CA THR A 99 5.87 -1.29 -18.62
C THR A 99 7.26 -0.93 -18.12
N ALA A 100 7.72 0.31 -18.18
CA ALA A 100 9.07 0.65 -17.71
C ALA A 100 9.42 0.25 -16.26
N LEU A 101 8.42 0.03 -15.40
CA LEU A 101 8.64 -0.40 -14.01
C LEU A 101 9.01 -1.88 -13.86
N HIS A 102 8.65 -2.76 -14.81
CA HIS A 102 8.90 -4.20 -14.67
C HIS A 102 10.39 -4.55 -14.81
N GLU A 103 11.17 -3.70 -15.47
CA GLU A 103 12.61 -3.88 -15.66
C GLU A 103 13.44 -3.43 -14.45
N LEU A 104 12.82 -2.75 -13.48
CA LEU A 104 13.51 -2.18 -12.32
C LEU A 104 13.79 -3.24 -11.25
N ARG A 105 14.86 -4.02 -11.45
CA ARG A 105 15.24 -5.14 -10.57
C ARG A 105 15.55 -4.76 -9.11
N ARG A 106 15.85 -3.49 -8.84
CA ARG A 106 16.13 -2.96 -7.50
C ARG A 106 14.97 -2.21 -6.87
N LEU A 107 13.80 -2.20 -7.51
CA LEU A 107 12.63 -1.51 -7.01
C LEU A 107 12.19 -2.12 -5.67
N LYS A 108 12.20 -1.30 -4.60
CA LYS A 108 11.81 -1.69 -3.24
C LYS A 108 10.44 -1.11 -2.88
N SER A 109 10.10 0.07 -3.39
CA SER A 109 8.85 0.77 -3.07
C SER A 109 8.11 1.17 -4.33
N LEU A 110 6.85 0.75 -4.43
CA LEU A 110 5.94 1.12 -5.50
C LEU A 110 4.67 1.71 -4.90
N LEU A 111 4.33 2.93 -5.30
CA LEU A 111 3.05 3.57 -4.97
C LEU A 111 2.31 3.92 -6.26
N LEU A 112 1.06 3.50 -6.36
CA LEU A 112 0.19 3.78 -7.50
C LEU A 112 -1.08 4.49 -7.04
N VAL A 113 -1.42 5.62 -7.66
CA VAL A 113 -2.68 6.33 -7.40
C VAL A 113 -3.58 6.25 -8.62
N SER A 114 -4.85 5.91 -8.40
CA SER A 114 -5.86 5.72 -9.44
C SER A 114 -5.45 4.69 -10.49
N TYR A 115 -4.85 3.59 -10.05
CA TYR A 115 -4.49 2.46 -10.92
C TYR A 115 -5.76 1.83 -11.53
N LYS A 116 -5.78 1.73 -12.86
CA LYS A 116 -6.99 1.36 -13.63
C LYS A 116 -7.04 -0.08 -14.13
N LYS A 117 -5.99 -0.87 -13.92
CA LYS A 117 -6.04 -2.30 -14.28
C LYS A 117 -6.68 -3.08 -13.14
N PRO A 118 -7.43 -4.14 -13.44
CA PRO A 118 -8.07 -4.97 -12.43
C PRO A 118 -7.08 -5.84 -11.65
N ASP A 119 -5.87 -6.05 -12.17
CA ASP A 119 -4.86 -6.88 -11.55
C ASP A 119 -3.46 -6.26 -11.61
N LEU A 120 -2.53 -6.85 -10.86
CA LEU A 120 -1.12 -6.44 -10.79
C LEU A 120 -0.20 -7.40 -11.57
N ALA A 121 -0.67 -8.01 -12.67
CA ALA A 121 0.11 -8.99 -13.43
C ALA A 121 1.49 -8.46 -13.85
N ASP A 122 1.58 -7.19 -14.26
CA ASP A 122 2.82 -6.50 -14.65
C ASP A 122 3.89 -6.50 -13.54
N PHE A 123 3.49 -6.69 -12.28
CA PHE A 123 4.37 -6.54 -11.11
C PHE A 123 4.62 -7.85 -10.38
N ARG A 124 4.13 -8.99 -10.88
CA ARG A 124 4.25 -10.31 -10.21
C ARG A 124 5.69 -10.76 -9.97
N SER A 125 6.61 -10.35 -10.85
CA SER A 125 8.05 -10.67 -10.75
C SER A 125 8.80 -9.79 -9.76
N LEU A 126 8.22 -8.65 -9.36
CA LEU A 126 8.87 -7.69 -8.47
C LEU A 126 8.85 -8.18 -7.03
N ARG A 127 9.99 -8.02 -6.35
CA ARG A 127 10.14 -8.31 -4.92
C ARG A 127 10.22 -7.01 -4.14
N LEU A 128 9.06 -6.45 -3.84
CA LEU A 128 8.95 -5.17 -3.18
C LEU A 128 9.16 -5.32 -1.67
N HIS A 129 9.67 -4.28 -1.03
CA HIS A 129 9.54 -4.12 0.42
C HIS A 129 8.19 -3.51 0.76
N ARG A 130 7.73 -2.56 -0.06
CA ARG A 130 6.49 -1.83 0.16
C ARG A 130 5.72 -1.64 -1.14
N PHE A 131 4.42 -1.92 -1.07
CA PHE A 131 3.47 -1.64 -2.14
C PHE A 131 2.33 -0.78 -1.60
N GLY A 132 1.96 0.25 -2.35
CA GLY A 132 0.83 1.12 -2.05
C GLY A 132 -0.08 1.26 -3.26
N CYS A 133 -1.38 1.16 -3.05
CA CYS A 133 -2.37 1.53 -4.05
C CYS A 133 -3.45 2.41 -3.44
N VAL A 134 -3.71 3.57 -4.04
CA VAL A 134 -4.72 4.52 -3.57
C VAL A 134 -5.75 4.77 -4.67
N GLN A 135 -7.04 4.63 -4.37
CA GLN A 135 -8.14 4.81 -5.33
C GLN A 135 -8.01 3.91 -6.57
N GLY A 136 -7.45 2.71 -6.42
CA GLY A 136 -7.28 1.75 -7.51
C GLY A 136 -8.54 0.92 -7.78
N GLU A 137 -8.68 0.45 -9.02
CA GLU A 137 -9.75 -0.46 -9.46
C GLU A 137 -9.32 -1.94 -9.34
N LEU A 138 -8.40 -2.23 -8.41
CA LEU A 138 -7.87 -3.57 -8.17
C LEU A 138 -8.99 -4.53 -7.76
N GLN A 139 -9.04 -5.66 -8.45
CA GLN A 139 -9.83 -6.83 -8.13
C GLN A 139 -8.97 -7.99 -7.64
N THR A 140 -7.84 -8.20 -8.30
CA THR A 140 -6.88 -9.24 -7.95
C THR A 140 -5.54 -8.62 -7.53
N VAL A 141 -5.05 -9.07 -6.38
CA VAL A 141 -3.78 -8.64 -5.81
C VAL A 141 -2.89 -9.86 -5.69
N GLN A 142 -1.94 -9.98 -6.61
CA GLN A 142 -0.96 -11.06 -6.69
C GLN A 142 0.44 -10.45 -6.76
N LEU A 143 1.06 -10.24 -5.59
CA LEU A 143 2.39 -9.66 -5.50
C LEU A 143 3.22 -10.24 -4.35
N GLN A 144 4.52 -10.01 -4.42
CA GLN A 144 5.47 -10.35 -3.36
C GLN A 144 5.94 -9.05 -2.70
N THR A 145 5.44 -8.75 -1.50
CA THR A 145 5.87 -7.59 -0.71
C THR A 145 5.94 -7.89 0.78
N ARG A 146 6.74 -7.14 1.54
CA ARG A 146 6.67 -7.21 3.01
C ARG A 146 5.47 -6.44 3.54
N GLU A 147 5.18 -5.29 2.96
CA GLU A 147 4.12 -4.36 3.37
C GLU A 147 3.25 -4.00 2.16
N ALA A 148 1.94 -4.12 2.31
CA ALA A 148 0.94 -3.66 1.34
C ALA A 148 -0.03 -2.70 2.03
N HIS A 149 -0.26 -1.54 1.42
CA HIS A 149 -1.28 -0.60 1.86
C HIS A 149 -2.23 -0.31 0.70
N LEU A 150 -3.47 -0.75 0.84
CA LEU A 150 -4.54 -0.52 -0.13
C LEU A 150 -5.50 0.47 0.48
N GLN A 151 -5.70 1.60 -0.19
CA GLN A 151 -6.56 2.67 0.29
C GLN A 151 -7.62 3.00 -0.76
N ARG A 152 -8.90 2.95 -0.39
CA ARG A 152 -10.03 3.22 -1.30
C ARG A 152 -9.97 2.37 -2.56
N CYS A 153 -9.53 1.12 -2.43
CA CYS A 153 -9.60 0.12 -3.49
C CYS A 153 -10.98 -0.52 -3.48
N GLY A 154 -11.69 -0.45 -4.60
CA GLY A 154 -13.14 -0.61 -4.63
C GLY A 154 -13.67 -2.03 -4.74
N HIS A 155 -12.88 -3.00 -5.22
CA HIS A 155 -13.42 -4.28 -5.70
C HIS A 155 -12.50 -5.48 -5.39
N LEU A 156 -11.83 -5.50 -4.23
CA LEU A 156 -10.82 -6.51 -3.90
C LEU A 156 -11.46 -7.89 -3.66
N ARG A 157 -11.41 -8.76 -4.67
CA ARG A 157 -12.05 -10.09 -4.68
C ARG A 157 -11.06 -11.22 -4.52
N ASP A 158 -9.82 -11.06 -4.96
CA ASP A 158 -8.84 -12.13 -4.91
C ASP A 158 -7.47 -11.64 -4.42
N LEU A 159 -7.03 -12.19 -3.30
CA LEU A 159 -5.73 -11.95 -2.68
C LEU A 159 -4.86 -13.23 -2.69
N SER A 160 -5.34 -14.30 -3.31
CA SER A 160 -4.63 -15.58 -3.36
C SER A 160 -3.33 -15.46 -4.17
N GLY A 161 -2.33 -16.29 -3.83
CA GLY A 161 -1.03 -16.26 -4.50
C GLY A 161 -0.12 -15.09 -4.13
N SER A 162 -0.62 -14.13 -3.33
CA SER A 162 0.20 -13.08 -2.75
C SER A 162 1.06 -13.60 -1.60
N ARG A 163 2.26 -13.01 -1.46
CA ARG A 163 3.12 -13.18 -0.29
C ARG A 163 3.30 -11.82 0.37
N ILE A 164 2.52 -11.58 1.42
CA ILE A 164 2.44 -10.29 2.13
C ILE A 164 2.57 -10.55 3.63
N SER A 165 3.45 -9.84 4.33
CA SER A 165 3.59 -9.98 5.80
C SER A 165 2.71 -9.01 6.59
N HIS A 166 2.51 -7.80 6.07
CA HIS A 166 1.68 -6.76 6.67
C HIS A 166 0.74 -6.20 5.60
N LEU A 167 -0.56 -6.32 5.83
CA LEU A 167 -1.58 -5.77 4.96
C LEU A 167 -2.38 -4.71 5.73
N ARG A 168 -2.49 -3.53 5.14
CA ARG A 168 -3.40 -2.47 5.59
C ARG A 168 -4.44 -2.19 4.53
N LEU A 169 -5.71 -2.27 4.92
CA LEU A 169 -6.87 -1.96 4.10
C LEU A 169 -7.54 -0.73 4.68
N ASP A 170 -7.50 0.39 3.97
CA ASP A 170 -8.05 1.64 4.44
C ASP A 170 -9.19 2.11 3.52
N HIS A 171 -10.40 2.24 4.05
CA HIS A 171 -11.61 2.60 3.29
C HIS A 171 -11.84 1.73 2.04
N CYS A 172 -11.52 0.44 2.13
CA CYS A 172 -11.82 -0.54 1.08
C CYS A 172 -13.18 -1.18 1.39
N HIS A 173 -14.22 -0.80 0.66
CA HIS A 173 -15.61 -1.15 1.03
C HIS A 173 -16.08 -2.50 0.50
N GLU A 174 -15.57 -2.97 -0.63
CA GLU A 174 -15.89 -4.30 -1.17
C GLU A 174 -14.62 -5.15 -1.11
N VAL A 175 -14.43 -5.82 0.03
CA VAL A 175 -13.33 -6.76 0.25
C VAL A 175 -13.88 -8.10 0.69
N GLU A 176 -13.55 -9.16 -0.02
CA GLU A 176 -13.80 -10.52 0.45
C GLU A 176 -12.77 -10.90 1.54
N LEU A 177 -13.03 -10.50 2.79
CA LEU A 177 -12.09 -10.68 3.91
C LEU A 177 -11.68 -12.14 4.12
N GLU A 178 -12.54 -13.10 3.77
CA GLU A 178 -12.17 -14.50 3.84
C GLU A 178 -10.97 -14.90 2.95
N LYS A 179 -10.78 -14.20 1.83
CA LYS A 179 -9.65 -14.46 0.93
C LYS A 179 -8.33 -13.95 1.48
N VAL A 180 -8.36 -13.11 2.52
CA VAL A 180 -7.15 -12.62 3.20
C VAL A 180 -6.35 -13.78 3.79
N CYS A 181 -7.00 -14.87 4.23
CA CYS A 181 -6.29 -16.05 4.73
C CYS A 181 -5.53 -16.82 3.65
N ASN A 182 -5.78 -16.56 2.37
CA ASN A 182 -5.03 -17.17 1.25
C ASN A 182 -3.69 -16.46 0.99
N ILE A 183 -3.40 -15.36 1.71
CA ILE A 183 -2.12 -14.66 1.61
C ILE A 183 -1.05 -15.45 2.37
N VAL A 184 0.01 -15.83 1.66
CA VAL A 184 1.12 -16.58 2.24
C VAL A 184 1.94 -15.70 3.17
N GLY A 185 2.00 -16.10 4.45
CA GLY A 185 2.86 -15.47 5.45
C GLY A 185 2.34 -14.16 6.05
N LEU A 186 1.04 -13.90 5.93
CA LEU A 186 0.39 -12.73 6.55
C LEU A 186 0.45 -12.81 8.06
N LYS A 187 1.08 -11.81 8.69
CA LYS A 187 1.27 -11.74 10.15
C LYS A 187 0.49 -10.59 10.77
N HIS A 188 0.31 -9.49 10.05
CA HIS A 188 -0.37 -8.29 10.54
C HIS A 188 -1.42 -7.85 9.53
N LEU A 189 -2.64 -7.69 10.01
CA LEU A 189 -3.75 -7.17 9.24
C LEU A 189 -4.36 -5.98 9.97
N GLU A 190 -4.42 -4.86 9.27
CA GLU A 190 -5.05 -3.62 9.73
C GLU A 190 -6.17 -3.26 8.77
N ILE A 191 -7.35 -2.97 9.29
CA ILE A 191 -8.54 -2.64 8.51
C ILE A 191 -9.11 -1.34 9.07
N SER A 192 -9.43 -0.38 8.21
CA SER A 192 -10.08 0.87 8.63
C SER A 192 -11.12 1.36 7.66
N GLY A 193 -12.12 2.10 8.16
CA GLY A 193 -13.15 2.72 7.31
C GLY A 193 -14.02 1.73 6.55
N MET A 194 -14.14 0.49 7.03
CA MET A 194 -15.11 -0.49 6.52
C MET A 194 -16.54 -0.14 6.96
N LYS A 195 -17.53 -0.66 6.23
CA LYS A 195 -18.97 -0.44 6.49
C LYS A 195 -19.71 -1.78 6.45
N GLY A 196 -20.81 -1.88 7.19
CA GLY A 196 -21.69 -3.06 7.22
C GLY A 196 -21.30 -4.09 8.27
N GLY A 197 -22.04 -5.19 8.33
CA GLY A 197 -21.73 -6.30 9.23
C GLY A 197 -20.51 -7.09 8.75
N THR A 198 -19.64 -7.51 9.66
CA THR A 198 -18.48 -8.35 9.37
C THR A 198 -18.40 -9.50 10.37
N ASP A 199 -18.58 -10.72 9.86
CA ASP A 199 -18.29 -11.95 10.60
C ASP A 199 -16.78 -12.20 10.65
N LEU A 200 -16.25 -12.51 11.84
CA LEU A 200 -14.82 -12.81 12.07
C LEU A 200 -14.48 -14.31 12.02
N SER A 201 -15.41 -15.19 11.66
CA SER A 201 -15.20 -16.64 11.52
C SER A 201 -14.05 -17.02 10.56
N TRP A 202 -13.77 -16.19 9.56
CA TRP A 202 -12.67 -16.41 8.64
C TRP A 202 -11.29 -16.41 9.31
N VAL A 203 -11.14 -15.73 10.45
CA VAL A 203 -9.86 -15.62 11.17
C VAL A 203 -9.33 -17.00 11.57
N ALA A 204 -10.20 -17.97 11.82
CA ALA A 204 -9.83 -19.35 12.14
C ALA A 204 -9.02 -20.04 11.03
N ARG A 205 -9.14 -19.59 9.78
CA ARG A 205 -8.41 -20.11 8.61
C ARG A 205 -7.05 -19.45 8.41
N CYS A 206 -6.75 -18.37 9.13
CA CYS A 206 -5.55 -17.57 8.93
C CYS A 206 -4.35 -18.09 9.75
N GLU A 207 -3.68 -19.12 9.25
CA GLU A 207 -2.63 -19.89 9.97
C GLU A 207 -1.39 -19.08 10.42
N SER A 208 -1.16 -17.91 9.83
CA SER A 208 0.03 -17.08 10.13
C SER A 208 -0.29 -15.78 10.85
N LEU A 209 -1.57 -15.43 10.99
CA LEU A 209 -1.99 -14.12 11.48
C LEU A 209 -1.71 -14.00 12.97
N ARG A 210 -0.99 -12.93 13.36
CA ARG A 210 -0.55 -12.66 14.74
C ARG A 210 -1.13 -11.38 15.31
N PHE A 211 -1.46 -10.43 14.44
CA PHE A 211 -2.03 -9.14 14.78
C PHE A 211 -3.21 -8.85 13.86
N LEU A 212 -4.34 -8.54 14.47
CA LEU A 212 -5.55 -8.10 13.80
C LEU A 212 -6.01 -6.78 14.42
N ALA A 213 -6.29 -5.78 13.59
CA ALA A 213 -6.82 -4.53 14.10
C ALA A 213 -7.87 -3.93 13.16
N PHE A 214 -8.96 -3.48 13.74
CA PHE A 214 -9.98 -2.66 13.10
C PHE A 214 -9.94 -1.24 13.69
N TYR A 215 -9.99 -0.20 12.83
CA TYR A 215 -9.98 1.22 13.23
C TYR A 215 -11.04 2.03 12.50
N ASP A 216 -11.54 3.11 13.13
CA ASP A 216 -12.50 4.06 12.53
C ASP A 216 -13.61 3.35 11.73
N THR A 217 -14.23 2.37 12.36
CA THR A 217 -15.28 1.55 11.74
C THR A 217 -16.65 2.00 12.21
N ARG A 218 -16.90 3.31 12.17
CA ARG A 218 -18.21 3.86 12.52
C ARG A 218 -19.29 3.19 11.66
N GLY A 219 -20.24 2.52 12.31
CA GLY A 219 -21.31 1.77 11.62
C GLY A 219 -20.88 0.40 11.08
N ILE A 220 -19.81 -0.19 11.60
CA ILE A 220 -19.55 -1.62 11.47
C ILE A 220 -20.25 -2.36 12.61
N ASP A 221 -20.76 -3.54 12.32
CA ASP A 221 -21.18 -4.50 13.33
C ASP A 221 -20.25 -5.71 13.22
N LEU A 222 -19.47 -5.98 14.27
CA LEU A 222 -18.49 -7.06 14.29
C LEU A 222 -19.07 -8.26 15.04
N ASP A 223 -19.33 -9.35 14.33
CA ASP A 223 -19.66 -10.61 14.99
C ASP A 223 -18.37 -11.27 15.46
N VAL A 224 -18.13 -11.17 16.77
CA VAL A 224 -16.94 -11.73 17.44
C VAL A 224 -17.09 -13.20 17.79
N SER A 225 -18.30 -13.79 17.70
CA SER A 225 -18.57 -15.18 18.13
C SER A 225 -17.74 -16.20 17.33
N GLY A 226 -17.39 -15.86 16.08
CA GLY A 226 -16.53 -16.63 15.20
C GLY A 226 -15.03 -16.41 15.37
N LEU A 227 -14.57 -15.50 16.24
CA LEU A 227 -13.17 -15.12 16.37
C LEU A 227 -12.34 -16.20 17.08
N ALA A 228 -12.05 -17.30 16.38
CA ALA A 228 -11.19 -18.37 16.85
C ALA A 228 -9.81 -18.28 16.19
N SER A 229 -8.73 -18.39 16.97
CA SER A 229 -7.37 -18.47 16.46
C SER A 229 -6.40 -18.98 17.53
N THR A 230 -5.43 -19.78 17.10
CA THR A 230 -4.32 -20.24 17.96
C THR A 230 -3.04 -19.40 17.77
N THR A 231 -3.03 -18.50 16.79
CA THR A 231 -1.82 -17.77 16.38
C THR A 231 -1.87 -16.28 16.69
N LEU A 232 -3.08 -15.73 16.85
CA LEU A 232 -3.28 -14.34 17.27
C LEU A 232 -2.61 -14.08 18.62
N ARG A 233 -1.90 -12.95 18.70
CA ARG A 233 -1.25 -12.46 19.91
C ARG A 233 -1.83 -11.12 20.37
N LYS A 234 -2.36 -10.36 19.42
CA LYS A 234 -2.82 -8.98 19.59
C LYS A 234 -4.03 -8.76 18.70
N VAL A 235 -5.09 -8.24 19.28
CA VAL A 235 -6.36 -7.98 18.59
C VAL A 235 -6.88 -6.62 19.04
N LEU A 236 -7.20 -5.73 18.12
CA LEU A 236 -7.88 -4.46 18.39
C LEU A 236 -9.22 -4.45 17.66
N LEU A 237 -10.31 -4.36 18.41
CA LEU A 237 -11.67 -4.35 17.88
C LEU A 237 -12.43 -3.17 18.49
N PRO A 238 -12.98 -2.24 17.70
CA PRO A 238 -13.75 -1.11 18.20
C PRO A 238 -15.17 -1.56 18.59
N VAL A 239 -15.25 -2.39 19.64
CA VAL A 239 -16.46 -3.00 20.19
C VAL A 239 -16.60 -2.67 21.67
N GLU A 240 -17.77 -2.97 22.25
CA GLU A 240 -18.01 -2.77 23.68
C GLU A 240 -17.18 -3.73 24.55
N ASP A 241 -17.09 -3.43 25.85
CA ASP A 241 -16.29 -4.20 26.81
C ASP A 241 -16.70 -5.68 26.88
N ASP A 242 -17.99 -5.98 26.78
CA ASP A 242 -18.50 -7.35 26.85
C ASP A 242 -18.09 -8.18 25.63
N ASP A 243 -18.18 -7.61 24.42
CA ASP A 243 -17.73 -8.25 23.18
C ASP A 243 -16.21 -8.42 23.15
N ALA A 244 -15.45 -7.42 23.62
CA ALA A 244 -14.00 -7.53 23.74
C ALA A 244 -13.59 -8.61 24.75
N ALA A 245 -14.33 -8.73 25.86
CA ALA A 245 -14.14 -9.79 26.84
C ALA A 245 -14.46 -11.16 26.23
N GLU A 246 -15.58 -11.30 25.51
CA GLU A 246 -15.95 -12.53 24.80
C GLU A 246 -14.88 -12.94 23.78
N ALA A 247 -14.51 -12.03 22.88
CA ALA A 247 -13.42 -12.22 21.92
C ALA A 247 -12.15 -12.74 22.60
N SER A 248 -11.79 -12.17 23.75
CA SER A 248 -10.60 -12.61 24.50
C SER A 248 -10.71 -14.01 25.13
N ARG A 249 -11.92 -14.55 25.31
CA ARG A 249 -12.13 -15.96 25.70
C ARG A 249 -11.93 -16.90 24.51
N LEU A 250 -12.33 -16.47 23.31
CA LEU A 250 -12.20 -17.25 22.07
C LEU A 250 -10.75 -17.30 21.57
N VAL A 251 -9.95 -16.26 21.87
CA VAL A 251 -8.50 -16.22 21.62
C VAL A 251 -7.70 -16.02 22.92
N PRO A 252 -7.66 -17.02 23.84
CA PRO A 252 -7.12 -16.84 25.19
C PRO A 252 -5.62 -16.52 25.23
N GLY A 253 -4.87 -16.84 24.16
CA GLY A 253 -3.45 -16.48 24.02
C GLY A 253 -3.20 -15.03 23.59
N ALA A 254 -4.23 -14.32 23.11
CA ALA A 254 -4.11 -12.95 22.65
C ALA A 254 -4.38 -11.93 23.77
N ALA A 255 -3.87 -10.71 23.58
CA ALA A 255 -4.43 -9.53 24.23
C ALA A 255 -5.45 -8.91 23.26
N VAL A 256 -6.69 -8.74 23.71
CA VAL A 256 -7.76 -8.11 22.94
C VAL A 256 -8.06 -6.74 23.53
N SER A 257 -8.03 -5.68 22.74
CA SER A 257 -8.32 -4.31 23.18
C SER A 257 -9.48 -3.74 22.37
N ASN A 258 -10.23 -2.83 22.99
CA ASN A 258 -11.16 -1.94 22.29
C ASN A 258 -10.68 -0.49 22.20
N GLY A 259 -9.41 -0.25 22.55
CA GLY A 259 -8.81 1.09 22.59
C GLY A 259 -9.07 1.85 23.88
N ALA A 260 -10.06 1.45 24.69
CA ALA A 260 -10.28 1.99 26.04
C ALA A 260 -9.75 1.03 27.12
N ARG A 261 -9.95 -0.27 26.92
CA ARG A 261 -9.54 -1.35 27.82
C ARG A 261 -9.04 -2.53 27.01
N TRP A 262 -8.25 -3.37 27.68
CA TRP A 262 -7.81 -4.63 27.11
C TRP A 262 -8.16 -5.80 28.03
N PHE A 263 -8.31 -6.98 27.42
CA PHE A 263 -8.79 -8.20 28.02
C PHE A 263 -7.88 -9.37 27.62
N ARG A 264 -7.82 -10.38 28.49
CA ARG A 264 -7.20 -11.67 28.20
C ARG A 264 -7.96 -12.77 28.92
N GLY A 265 -8.42 -13.79 28.18
CA GLY A 265 -9.19 -14.90 28.75
C GLY A 265 -10.47 -14.45 29.45
N GLY A 266 -11.12 -13.41 28.93
CA GLY A 266 -12.36 -12.83 29.46
C GLY A 266 -12.18 -11.90 30.66
N LYS A 267 -10.96 -11.59 31.07
CA LYS A 267 -10.68 -10.72 32.23
C LYS A 267 -10.03 -9.42 31.79
N PRO A 268 -10.43 -8.26 32.36
CA PRO A 268 -9.74 -7.01 32.15
C PRO A 268 -8.28 -7.11 32.56
N GLY A 269 -7.40 -6.61 31.70
CA GLY A 269 -5.98 -6.50 31.97
C GLY A 269 -5.66 -5.38 32.95
N ARG A 270 -4.49 -5.49 33.61
CA ARG A 270 -3.97 -4.45 34.51
C ARG A 270 -2.80 -3.72 33.83
N GLY A 271 -2.77 -2.39 33.92
CA GLY A 271 -1.68 -1.57 33.38
C GLY A 271 -1.93 -1.09 31.94
N ARG A 272 -0.88 -0.55 31.32
CA ARG A 272 -0.96 0.02 29.96
C ARG A 272 -1.35 -1.04 28.94
N ASP A 273 -2.12 -0.62 27.93
CA ASP A 273 -2.50 -1.47 26.82
C ASP A 273 -1.23 -2.06 26.14
N PRO A 274 -1.08 -3.40 26.07
CA PRO A 274 0.05 -4.03 25.40
C PRO A 274 0.11 -3.74 23.88
N LEU A 275 -0.95 -3.16 23.31
CA LEU A 275 -1.00 -2.70 21.94
C LEU A 275 -0.37 -1.32 21.74
N GLY A 276 -0.16 -0.54 22.81
CA GLY A 276 0.47 0.78 22.75
C GLY A 276 -0.41 1.89 22.21
N TYR A 277 -1.74 1.71 22.27
CA TYR A 277 -2.74 2.75 22.04
C TYR A 277 -3.15 3.42 23.34
#